data_AF-A0A5M3XGB2-F1
#
_entry.id   AF-A0A5M3XGB2-F1
#
_cell.length_a   1.000
_cell.length_b   1.000
_cell.length_c   1.000
_cell.angle_alpha   90.00
_cell.angle_beta   90.00
_cell.angle_gamma   90.00
#
_symmetry.space_group_name_H-M   'P 1'
#
loop_
_entity.id
_entity.type
_entity.pdbx_description
1 polymer ?
#
loop_
_entity_poly.entity_id
_entity_poly.type
_entity_poly.pdbx_seq_one_letter_code
_entity_poly.pdbx_strand_id
1 'polypeptide(L)' 'MEFAVLDDGTITVRGYISIPTDQAWFFAPEWLAGEREADEDIRLGRGSKHESAEDMFAHLDKLGAADD' A
#
# COMPACT_ATOMS: atom_id res chain seq x y z
N MET A 1 23.15 7.06 -7.93
CA MET A 1 23.24 5.66 -8.42
C MET A 1 24.53 5.08 -7.89
N GLU A 2 24.52 3.84 -7.48
CA GLU A 2 25.65 3.13 -6.89
C GLU A 2 25.90 1.82 -7.66
N PHE A 3 27.18 1.48 -7.85
CA PHE A 3 27.62 0.27 -8.54
C PHE A 3 28.54 -0.53 -7.61
N ALA A 4 28.35 -1.85 -7.56
CA ALA A 4 29.26 -2.76 -6.87
C ALA A 4 29.53 -4.00 -7.72
N VAL A 5 30.79 -4.44 -7.72
CA VAL A 5 31.23 -5.70 -8.33
C VAL A 5 31.47 -6.70 -7.20
N LEU A 6 30.82 -7.85 -7.25
CA LEU A 6 30.97 -8.93 -6.29
C LEU A 6 32.09 -9.89 -6.70
N ASP A 7 32.60 -10.68 -5.75
CA ASP A 7 33.72 -11.60 -5.96
C ASP A 7 33.43 -12.68 -7.02
N ASP A 8 32.16 -13.00 -7.26
CA ASP A 8 31.70 -13.95 -8.28
C ASP A 8 31.59 -13.33 -9.69
N GLY A 9 31.93 -12.05 -9.84
CA GLY A 9 31.83 -11.30 -11.09
C GLY A 9 30.47 -10.64 -11.33
N THR A 10 29.51 -10.76 -10.41
CA THR A 10 28.20 -10.10 -10.51
C THR A 10 28.34 -8.59 -10.34
N ILE A 11 27.67 -7.81 -11.20
CA ILE A 11 27.57 -6.35 -11.06
C ILE A 11 26.18 -6.00 -10.54
N THR A 12 26.10 -5.30 -9.42
CA THR A 12 24.86 -4.73 -8.89
C THR A 12 24.79 -3.24 -9.19
N VAL A 13 23.59 -2.77 -9.56
CA VAL A 13 23.30 -1.35 -9.80
C VAL A 13 22.16 -0.94 -8.90
N ARG A 14 22.39 0.03 -8.03
CA ARG A 14 21.37 0.62 -7.16
C ARG A 14 21.04 2.03 -7.64
N GLY A 15 19.88 2.17 -8.25
CA GLY A 15 19.28 3.47 -8.56
C GLY A 15 18.83 4.18 -7.29
N TYR A 16 18.76 5.50 -7.34
CA TYR A 16 18.09 6.32 -6.34
C TYR A 16 17.05 7.16 -7.08
N ILE A 17 15.85 7.26 -6.53
CA ILE A 17 14.81 8.16 -7.01
C ILE A 17 14.65 9.31 -6.02
N SER A 18 14.47 10.53 -6.52
CA SER A 18 14.10 11.66 -5.68
C SER A 18 12.62 11.57 -5.37
N ILE A 19 12.26 11.66 -4.09
CA ILE A 19 10.89 11.68 -3.61
C ILE A 19 10.67 13.05 -2.97
N PRO A 20 9.64 13.82 -3.37
CA PRO A 20 9.26 15.03 -2.65
C PRO A 20 9.08 14.73 -1.16
N THR A 21 9.65 15.56 -0.28
CA THR A 21 9.70 15.27 1.16
C THR A 21 8.29 15.12 1.77
N ASP A 22 7.31 15.86 1.24
CA ASP A 22 5.90 15.79 1.64
C ASP A 22 5.19 14.50 1.18
N GLN A 23 5.82 13.70 0.32
CA GLN A 23 5.34 12.39 -0.15
C GLN A 23 6.18 11.22 0.39
N ALA A 24 7.29 11.50 1.09
CA ALA A 24 8.21 10.47 1.58
C ALA A 24 7.55 9.50 2.57
N TRP A 25 6.52 9.96 3.30
CA TRP A 25 5.78 9.15 4.26
C TRP A 25 5.15 7.89 3.62
N PHE A 26 4.73 7.96 2.34
CA PHE A 26 4.14 6.82 1.63
C PHE A 26 5.13 5.65 1.46
N PHE A 27 6.44 5.95 1.45
CA PHE A 27 7.49 4.96 1.28
C PHE A 27 8.07 4.46 2.60
N ALA A 28 7.52 4.88 3.73
CA ALA A 28 7.94 4.37 5.03
C ALA A 28 7.60 2.87 5.15
N PRO A 29 8.44 2.04 5.79
CA PRO A 29 8.25 0.59 5.86
C PRO A 29 6.86 0.15 6.35
N GLU A 30 6.27 0.90 7.28
CA GLU A 30 4.94 0.69 7.84
C GLU A 30 3.82 0.91 6.80
N TRP A 31 3.94 1.95 5.97
CA TRP A 31 2.97 2.22 4.91
C TRP A 31 3.05 1.17 3.81
N LEU A 32 4.26 0.79 3.40
CA LEU A 32 4.45 -0.30 2.44
C LEU A 32 4.00 -1.67 2.98
N ALA A 33 3.99 -1.86 4.30
CA ALA A 33 3.40 -3.05 4.90
C ALA A 33 1.87 -3.04 4.82
N GLY A 34 1.25 -1.90 5.10
CA GLY A 34 -0.20 -1.71 4.94
C GLY A 34 -0.66 -1.89 3.48
N GLU A 35 0.11 -1.39 2.51
CA GLU A 35 -0.18 -1.60 1.08
C GLU A 35 -0.20 -3.10 0.72
N ARG A 36 0.77 -3.88 1.22
CA ARG A 36 0.79 -5.34 0.99
C ARG A 36 -0.40 -6.05 1.63
N GLU A 37 -0.83 -5.61 2.80
CA GLU A 37 -2.00 -6.15 3.48
C GLU A 37 -3.28 -5.84 2.70
N ALA A 38 -3.44 -4.60 2.25
CA ALA A 38 -4.58 -4.16 1.44
C ALA A 38 -4.65 -4.93 0.10
N ASP A 39 -3.51 -5.12 -0.57
CA ASP A 39 -3.44 -5.93 -1.80
C ASP A 39 -3.90 -7.37 -1.57
N GLU A 40 -3.48 -7.97 -0.46
CA GLU A 40 -3.87 -9.33 -0.09
C GLU A 40 -5.36 -9.42 0.27
N ASP A 41 -5.90 -8.41 0.96
CA ASP A 41 -7.33 -8.28 1.24
C ASP A 41 -8.14 -8.19 -0.05
N ILE A 42 -7.72 -7.35 -1.00
CA ILE A 42 -8.36 -7.23 -2.31
C ILE A 42 -8.31 -8.56 -3.06
N ARG A 43 -7.15 -9.22 -3.09
CA ARG A 43 -6.95 -10.50 -3.76
C ARG A 43 -7.84 -11.61 -3.19
N LEU A 44 -8.02 -11.62 -1.87
CA LEU A 44 -8.84 -12.60 -1.16
C LEU A 44 -10.31 -12.18 -1.01
N GLY A 45 -10.69 -11.01 -1.50
CA GLY A 45 -12.05 -10.49 -1.40
C GLY A 45 -12.47 -10.13 0.02
N ARG A 46 -11.52 -9.80 0.90
CA ARG A 46 -11.76 -9.33 2.28
C ARG A 46 -12.11 -7.85 2.31
N GLY A 47 -13.18 -7.49 1.61
CA GLY A 47 -13.72 -6.15 1.57
C GLY A 47 -15.13 -6.15 0.97
N SER A 48 -15.87 -5.07 1.16
CA SER A 48 -17.17 -4.89 0.53
C SER A 48 -17.03 -4.09 -0.78
N LYS A 49 -17.80 -4.48 -1.79
CA LYS A 49 -17.99 -3.70 -3.02
C LYS A 49 -19.41 -3.17 -3.04
N HIS A 50 -19.56 -1.95 -3.49
CA HIS A 50 -20.85 -1.26 -3.57
C HIS A 50 -21.00 -0.68 -4.97
N GLU A 51 -22.19 -0.81 -5.55
CA GLU A 51 -22.48 -0.37 -6.92
C GLU A 51 -22.68 1.15 -7.02
N SER A 52 -22.89 1.82 -5.88
CA SER A 52 -23.05 3.26 -5.79
C SER A 52 -22.45 3.81 -4.48
N ALA A 53 -22.22 5.13 -4.45
CA ALA A 53 -21.77 5.81 -3.24
C ALA A 53 -22.85 5.75 -2.15
N GLU A 54 -24.13 5.85 -2.54
CA GLU A 54 -25.29 5.73 -1.67
C GLU A 54 -25.32 4.35 -0.96
N ASP A 55 -25.07 3.27 -1.70
CA ASP A 55 -25.00 1.92 -1.13
C ASP A 55 -23.82 1.75 -0.17
N MET A 56 -22.68 2.38 -0.47
CA MET A 56 -21.50 2.39 0.41
C MET A 56 -21.80 3.14 1.71
N PHE A 57 -22.35 4.36 1.64
CA PHE A 57 -22.66 5.15 2.82
C PHE A 57 -23.72 4.49 3.69
N ALA A 58 -24.77 3.91 3.09
CA ALA A 58 -25.78 3.16 3.83
C ALA A 58 -25.19 1.93 4.56
N HIS A 59 -24.14 1.32 4.02
CA HIS A 59 -23.41 0.25 4.70
C HIS A 59 -22.56 0.78 5.87
N LEU A 60 -21.83 1.88 5.67
CA LEU A 60 -21.02 2.51 6.73
C LEU A 60 -21.89 3.00 7.90
N ASP A 61 -23.05 3.61 7.61
CA ASP A 61 -23.99 4.06 8.65
C ASP A 61 -24.49 2.89 9.51
N LYS A 62 -24.73 1.72 8.90
CA LYS A 62 -25.12 0.49 9.61
C LYS A 62 -24.00 -0.05 10.49
N LEU A 63 -22.74 0.04 10.05
CA LEU A 63 -21.59 -0.36 10.86
C LEU A 63 -21.43 0.57 12.06
N GLY A 64 -21.48 1.89 11.84
CA GLY A 64 -21.36 2.87 12.93
C GLY A 64 -22.49 2.77 13.96
N ALA A 65 -23.71 2.46 13.53
CA ALA A 65 -24.86 2.27 14.43
C ALA A 65 -24.86 0.92 15.19
N ALA A 66 -24.01 -0.04 14.81
CA ALA A 66 -23.86 -1.32 15.50
C ALA A 66 -22.81 -1.27 16.63
N ASP A 67 -21.98 -0.23 16.64
CA ASP A 67 -20.92 0.01 17.62
C ASP A 67 -21.38 0.91 18.81
N ASP A 68 -22.62 1.44 18.74
CA ASP A 68 -23.31 2.21 19.79
C ASP A 68 -24.27 1.33 20.64
#